data_AF-K1R870-F1
#
_entry.id   AF-K1R870-F1
#
_cell.length_a   1.000
_cell.length_b   1.000
_cell.length_c   1.000
_cell.angle_alpha   90.00
_cell.angle_beta   90.00
_cell.angle_gamma   90.00
#
_symmetry.space_group_name_H-M   'P 1'
#
loop_
_entity.id
_entity.type
_entity.pdbx_description
1 polymer ?
#
loop_
_entity_poly.entity_id
_entity_poly.type
_entity_poly.pdbx_seq_one_letter_code
_entity_poly.pdbx_strand_id
1 'polypeptide(L)'
;MTTYLSPEVLAGFDKYKYSAVDTSPVSKYITHPFWNWVVEFVPKWVAPNLLTLTGFCQLLVNFALLTYYDPHFFAASRDHPEAPPIPDWVWLVCAFNNFMSHTLGK
;
A
#
# COMPACT_ATOMS: atom_id res chain seq x y z
N MET A 1 43.75 -8.98 -1.70
CA MET A 1 42.30 -8.80 -1.90
C MET A 1 41.76 -10.12 -2.42
N THR A 2 41.23 -10.97 -1.54
CA THR A 2 40.71 -12.28 -1.92
C THR A 2 39.43 -12.08 -2.72
N THR A 3 39.48 -12.35 -4.02
CA THR A 3 38.32 -12.27 -4.90
C THR A 3 37.28 -13.29 -4.43
N TYR A 4 36.18 -12.80 -3.86
CA TYR A 4 35.17 -13.59 -3.15
C TYR A 4 34.35 -14.51 -4.09
N LEU A 5 34.41 -14.28 -5.40
CA LEU A 5 33.69 -15.05 -6.43
C LEU A 5 34.60 -15.31 -7.63
N SER A 6 34.49 -16.50 -8.24
CA SER A 6 35.29 -16.87 -9.41
C SER A 6 34.80 -16.14 -10.68
N PRO A 7 35.67 -15.91 -11.68
CA PRO A 7 35.29 -15.30 -12.96
C PRO A 7 34.18 -16.04 -13.70
N GLU A 8 34.07 -17.35 -13.53
CA GLU A 8 33.01 -18.19 -14.12
C GLU A 8 31.64 -17.90 -13.51
N VAL A 9 31.58 -17.63 -12.20
CA VAL A 9 30.33 -17.24 -11.52
C VAL A 9 29.90 -15.85 -12.00
N LEU A 10 30.84 -14.91 -12.14
CA LEU A 10 30.60 -13.58 -12.69
C LEU A 10 30.07 -13.62 -14.13
N ALA A 11 30.60 -14.49 -14.99
CA ALA A 11 30.11 -14.66 -16.36
C ALA A 11 28.67 -15.21 -16.44
N GLY A 12 28.18 -15.84 -15.38
CA GLY A 12 26.80 -16.34 -15.27
C GLY A 12 25.77 -15.28 -14.84
N PHE A 13 26.21 -14.15 -14.24
CA PHE A 13 25.29 -13.12 -13.73
C PHE A 13 24.50 -12.42 -14.83
N ASP A 14 25.09 -12.21 -16.01
CA ASP A 14 24.40 -11.59 -17.14
C ASP A 14 23.22 -12.42 -17.65
N LYS A 15 23.23 -13.74 -17.40
CA LYS A 15 22.15 -14.68 -17.76
C LYS A 15 21.23 -15.01 -16.59
N TYR A 16 21.51 -14.49 -15.40
CA TYR A 16 20.73 -14.80 -14.22
C TYR A 16 19.35 -14.14 -14.33
N LYS A 17 18.33 -14.98 -14.56
CA LYS A 17 16.93 -14.58 -14.52
C LYS A 17 16.37 -14.94 -13.15
N TYR A 18 15.89 -13.93 -12.42
CA TYR A 18 15.20 -14.16 -11.16
C TYR A 18 13.99 -15.07 -11.40
N SER A 19 14.01 -16.26 -10.82
CA SER A 19 13.00 -17.32 -11.00
C SER A 19 12.48 -17.82 -9.66
N ALA A 20 12.38 -16.92 -8.67
CA ALA A 20 11.72 -17.25 -7.42
C ALA A 20 10.20 -17.30 -7.68
N VAL A 21 9.66 -18.52 -7.69
CA VAL A 21 8.21 -18.75 -7.70
C VAL A 21 7.80 -19.01 -6.26
N ASP A 22 7.00 -18.12 -5.68
CA ASP A 22 6.45 -18.33 -4.34
C ASP A 22 5.41 -19.46 -4.39
N THR A 23 5.72 -20.58 -3.75
CA THR A 23 4.85 -21.76 -3.67
C THR A 23 4.30 -21.97 -2.26
N SER A 24 4.46 -21.00 -1.37
CA SER A 24 3.96 -21.10 -0.01
C SER A 24 2.43 -21.35 0.01
N PRO A 25 1.91 -22.14 0.97
CA PRO A 25 0.48 -22.42 1.06
C PRO A 25 -0.37 -21.13 1.14
N VAL A 26 0.13 -20.11 1.84
CA VAL A 26 -0.53 -18.81 1.96
C VAL A 26 -0.61 -18.10 0.61
N SER A 27 0.49 -18.02 -0.15
CA SER A 27 0.45 -17.44 -1.50
C SER A 27 -0.47 -18.21 -2.43
N LYS A 28 -0.35 -19.54 -2.46
CA LYS A 28 -1.13 -20.36 -3.39
C LYS A 28 -2.64 -20.26 -3.15
N TYR A 29 -3.09 -20.22 -1.90
CA TYR A 29 -4.52 -20.32 -1.56
C TYR A 29 -5.18 -19.00 -1.15
N ILE A 30 -4.42 -17.99 -0.72
CA ILE A 30 -4.97 -16.72 -0.23
C ILE A 30 -4.54 -15.56 -1.14
N THR A 31 -3.24 -15.32 -1.24
CA THR A 31 -2.74 -14.09 -1.87
C THR A 31 -2.90 -14.09 -3.39
N HIS A 32 -2.59 -15.20 -4.07
CA HIS A 32 -2.75 -15.28 -5.53
C HIS A 32 -4.22 -15.14 -5.98
N PRO A 33 -5.20 -15.87 -5.40
CA PRO A 33 -6.61 -15.67 -5.75
C PRO A 33 -7.10 -14.24 -5.48
N PHE A 34 -6.71 -13.65 -4.34
CA PHE A 34 -7.08 -12.28 -3.99
C PHE A 34 -6.55 -11.27 -5.02
N TRP A 35 -5.25 -11.30 -5.34
CA TRP A 35 -4.66 -10.35 -6.28
C TRP A 35 -5.12 -10.55 -7.72
N ASN A 36 -5.34 -11.81 -8.13
CA ASN A 36 -5.91 -12.11 -9.45
C ASN A 36 -7.34 -11.55 -9.60
N TRP A 37 -8.12 -11.53 -8.53
CA TRP A 37 -9.43 -10.89 -8.52
C TRP A 37 -9.33 -9.36 -8.52
N VAL A 38 -8.41 -8.78 -7.74
CA VAL A 38 -8.21 -7.32 -7.68
C VAL A 38 -7.76 -6.75 -9.02
N VAL A 39 -6.85 -7.42 -9.74
CA VAL A 39 -6.34 -6.92 -11.03
C VAL A 39 -7.42 -6.88 -12.11
N GLU A 40 -8.51 -7.65 -12.00
CA GLU A 40 -9.63 -7.58 -12.94
C GLU A 40 -10.41 -6.24 -12.84
N PHE A 41 -10.37 -5.57 -11.69
CA PHE A 41 -10.97 -4.24 -11.52
C PHE A 41 -10.10 -3.13 -12.10
N VAL A 42 -8.80 -3.38 -12.28
CA VAL A 42 -7.86 -2.39 -12.80
C VAL A 42 -7.82 -2.51 -14.32
N PRO A 43 -8.16 -1.45 -15.08
CA PRO A 43 -8.06 -1.49 -16.52
C PRO A 43 -6.61 -1.70 -16.98
N LYS A 44 -6.39 -2.51 -18.01
CA LYS A 44 -5.04 -2.81 -18.54
C LYS A 44 -4.24 -1.59 -19.03
N TRP A 45 -4.91 -0.45 -19.24
CA TRP A 45 -4.26 0.81 -19.62
C TRP A 45 -3.69 1.59 -18.43
N VAL A 46 -4.01 1.20 -17.20
CA VAL A 46 -3.47 1.83 -16.00
C VAL A 46 -2.04 1.36 -15.79
N ALA A 47 -1.09 2.29 -15.83
CA ALA A 47 0.30 2.00 -15.52
C ALA A 47 0.46 1.64 -14.03
N PRO A 48 1.38 0.72 -13.67
CA PRO A 48 1.60 0.33 -12.27
C PRO A 48 1.92 1.50 -11.34
N ASN A 49 2.70 2.48 -11.82
CA ASN A 49 3.05 3.68 -11.05
C ASN A 49 1.85 4.57 -10.74
N LEU A 50 0.76 4.46 -11.51
CA LEU A 50 -0.46 5.20 -11.23
C LEU A 50 -1.22 4.59 -10.04
N LEU A 51 -1.11 3.28 -9.82
CA LEU A 51 -1.74 2.61 -8.67
C LEU A 51 -1.07 3.06 -7.36
N THR A 52 0.26 3.08 -7.34
CA THR A 52 1.02 3.55 -6.17
C THR A 52 0.80 5.04 -5.91
N LEU A 53 0.76 5.86 -6.97
CA LEU A 53 0.41 7.28 -6.85
C LEU A 53 -1.02 7.48 -6.33
N THR A 54 -1.97 6.67 -6.81
CA THR A 54 -3.36 6.70 -6.35
C THR A 54 -3.41 6.42 -4.85
N GLY A 55 -2.79 5.32 -4.39
CA GLY A 55 -2.71 4.98 -2.97
C GLY A 55 -2.16 6.13 -2.11
N PHE A 56 -1.09 6.76 -2.58
CA PHE A 56 -0.54 7.95 -1.93
C PHE A 56 -1.54 9.11 -1.88
N CYS A 57 -2.27 9.38 -2.96
CA CYS A 57 -3.33 10.39 -2.97
C CYS A 57 -4.45 10.07 -1.96
N GLN A 58 -4.84 8.81 -1.76
CA GLN A 58 -5.81 8.47 -0.70
C GLN A 58 -5.30 8.78 0.70
N LEU A 59 -4.00 8.60 0.97
CA LEU A 59 -3.40 9.02 2.25
C LEU A 59 -3.45 10.53 2.42
N LEU A 60 -3.17 11.30 1.36
CA LEU A 60 -3.30 12.76 1.39
C LEU A 60 -4.74 13.22 1.64
N VAL A 61 -5.73 12.53 1.04
CA VAL A 61 -7.15 12.80 1.29
C VAL A 61 -7.49 12.56 2.75
N ASN A 62 -7.01 11.46 3.36
CA ASN A 62 -7.18 11.22 4.80
C ASN A 62 -6.56 12.30 5.66
N PHE A 63 -5.33 12.70 5.35
CA PHE A 63 -4.65 13.77 6.06
C PHE A 63 -5.47 15.07 5.98
N ALA A 64 -5.90 15.46 4.78
CA ALA A 64 -6.70 16.67 4.57
C ALA A 64 -8.05 16.62 5.29
N LEU A 65 -8.75 15.48 5.25
CA LEU A 65 -10.03 15.29 5.96
C LEU A 65 -9.87 15.46 7.47
N LEU A 66 -8.88 14.80 8.06
CA LEU A 66 -8.64 14.89 9.50
C LEU A 66 -8.18 16.28 9.91
N THR A 67 -7.32 16.94 9.12
CA THR A 67 -6.94 18.34 9.37
C THR A 67 -8.10 19.31 9.22
N TYR A 68 -9.05 19.06 8.32
CA TYR A 68 -10.24 19.90 8.17
C TYR A 68 -11.19 19.77 9.36
N TYR A 69 -11.44 18.54 9.84
CA TYR A 69 -12.37 18.29 10.95
C TYR A 69 -11.75 18.54 12.33
N ASP A 70 -10.45 18.32 12.49
CA ASP A 70 -9.75 18.49 13.76
C ASP A 70 -8.35 19.10 13.56
N PRO A 71 -8.25 20.38 13.15
CA PRO A 71 -6.98 21.04 12.90
C PRO A 71 -6.11 21.20 14.16
N HIS A 72 -6.74 21.19 15.34
CA HIS A 72 -6.10 21.40 16.63
C HIS A 72 -5.98 20.12 17.48
N PHE A 73 -6.39 18.97 16.95
CA PHE A 73 -6.37 17.67 17.65
C PHE A 73 -7.19 17.66 18.96
N PHE A 74 -8.25 18.46 19.03
CA PHE A 74 -9.08 18.59 20.21
C PHE A 74 -10.17 17.52 20.28
N ALA A 75 -10.59 16.95 19.16
CA ALA A 75 -11.68 15.97 19.14
C ALA A 75 -11.37 14.68 19.91
N ALA A 76 -10.09 14.36 20.12
CA ALA A 76 -9.62 13.23 20.94
C ALA A 76 -8.99 13.66 22.28
N SER A 77 -8.91 14.97 22.56
CA SER A 77 -8.22 15.51 23.74
C SER A 77 -9.13 15.55 24.96
N ARG A 78 -8.62 15.09 26.11
CA ARG A 78 -9.34 15.14 27.40
C ARG A 78 -9.41 16.55 27.99
N ASP A 79 -8.50 17.43 27.57
CA ASP A 79 -8.37 18.79 28.07
C ASP A 79 -9.37 19.77 27.44
N HIS A 80 -10.03 19.37 26.35
CA HIS A 80 -10.99 20.17 25.58
C HIS A 80 -12.33 19.44 25.38
N PRO A 81 -13.11 19.18 26.45
CA PRO A 81 -14.37 18.44 26.38
C PRO A 81 -15.47 19.17 25.58
N GLU A 82 -15.33 20.47 25.33
CA GLU A 82 -16.22 21.29 24.54
C GLU A 82 -16.07 21.11 23.02
N ALA A 83 -14.99 20.47 22.56
CA ALA A 83 -14.76 20.27 21.15
C ALA A 83 -15.77 19.26 20.57
N PRO A 84 -16.40 19.56 19.42
CA PRO A 84 -17.32 18.62 18.79
C PRO A 84 -16.55 17.37 18.30
N PRO A 85 -17.10 16.16 18.48
CA PRO A 85 -16.47 14.95 17.97
C PRO A 85 -16.49 14.92 16.43
N ILE A 86 -15.48 14.26 15.85
CA ILE A 86 -15.42 14.03 14.40
C ILE A 86 -16.61 13.13 13.99
N PRO A 87 -17.37 13.48 12.94
CA PRO A 87 -18.50 12.66 12.48
C PRO A 87 -18.10 11.22 12.11
N ASP A 88 -18.93 10.24 12.47
CA ASP A 88 -18.60 8.81 12.31
C ASP A 88 -18.32 8.38 10.86
N TRP A 89 -18.98 9.01 9.89
CA TRP A 89 -18.77 8.69 8.48
C TRP A 89 -17.36 9.06 8.01
N VAL A 90 -16.70 10.04 8.65
CA VAL A 90 -15.31 10.42 8.35
C VAL A 90 -14.39 9.25 8.67
N TRP A 91 -14.62 8.55 9.79
CA TRP A 91 -13.85 7.36 10.15
C TRP A 91 -14.05 6.21 9.16
N LEU A 92 -15.28 6.04 8.64
CA LEU A 92 -15.55 5.04 7.60
C LEU A 92 -14.80 5.36 6.30
N VAL A 93 -14.79 6.63 5.88
CA VAL A 93 -14.01 7.08 4.72
C VAL A 93 -12.51 6.88 4.98
N CYS A 94 -12.03 7.18 6.17
CA CYS A 94 -10.62 6.99 6.53
C CYS A 94 -10.18 5.53 6.52
N ALA A 95 -11.02 4.63 7.02
CA ALA A 95 -10.78 3.20 6.98
C ALA A 95 -10.73 2.68 5.54
N PHE A 96 -11.70 3.10 4.70
CA PHE A 96 -11.74 2.73 3.28
C PHE A 96 -10.50 3.22 2.54
N ASN A 97 -10.13 4.50 2.69
CA ASN A 97 -8.96 5.09 2.03
C ASN A 97 -7.65 4.41 2.46
N ASN A 98 -7.48 4.07 3.74
CA ASN A 98 -6.30 3.34 4.21
C ASN A 98 -6.24 1.94 3.62
N PHE A 99 -7.37 1.22 3.62
CA PHE A 99 -7.45 -0.10 3.02
C PHE A 99 -7.04 -0.06 1.54
N MET A 100 -7.66 0.84 0.76
CA MET A 100 -7.35 1.01 -0.65
C MET A 100 -5.89 1.39 -0.89
N SER A 101 -5.34 2.31 -0.10
CA SER A 101 -3.92 2.69 -0.20
C SER A 101 -2.99 1.50 0.00
N HIS A 102 -3.25 0.64 0.99
CA HIS A 102 -2.44 -0.55 1.24
C HIS A 102 -2.61 -1.65 0.18
N THR A 103 -3.78 -1.73 -0.45
CA THR A 103 -4.03 -2.65 -1.56
C THR A 103 -3.38 -2.16 -2.86
N LEU A 104 -3.35 -0.86 -3.13
CA LEU A 104 -2.80 -0.31 -4.38
C LEU A 104 -1.28 -0.05 -4.33
N GLY A 105 -0.69 0.02 -3.14
CA GLY A 105 0.71 0.37 -2.92
C GLY A 105 1.72 -0.78 -2.97
N LYS A 106 1.35 -1.97 -3.44
CA LYS A 106 2.26 -3.13 -3.56
C LYS A 106 2.25 -3.73 -4.95
#